data_AF-A0A1C5DCX1-F1
#
_entry.id   AF-A0A1C5DCX1-F1
#
_cell.length_a   1.000
_cell.length_b   1.000
_cell.length_c   1.000
_cell.angle_alpha   90.00
_cell.angle_beta   90.00
_cell.angle_gamma   90.00
#
_symmetry.space_group_name_H-M   'P 1'
#
loop_
_entity.id
_entity.type
_entity.pdbx_description
1 polymer ?
#
loop_
_entity_poly.entity_id
_entity_poly.type
_entity_poly.pdbx_seq_one_letter_code
_entity_poly.pdbx_strand_id
1 'polypeptide(L)'
;MVDEGLNALGVTAVSVEDFSYSDLPDPLPYTFIPGRGEWTPDHIAQALEQFEATKRAVDESGQAPPLEPEVVEAVMQCLGWMRHAVGRPGFGVIGFRS
;
A
#
# COMPACT_ATOMS: atom_id res chain seq x y z
N MET A 1 -3.48 9.08 6.32
CA MET A 1 -2.90 8.40 7.50
C MET A 1 -2.05 7.20 7.11
N VAL A 2 -2.60 6.07 6.64
CA VAL A 2 -1.76 4.91 6.26
C VAL A 2 -0.87 5.21 5.06
N ASP A 3 -1.39 5.88 4.03
CA ASP A 3 -0.59 6.30 2.87
C ASP A 3 0.51 7.30 3.22
N GLU A 4 0.30 8.15 4.23
CA GLU A 4 1.35 9.03 4.75
C GLU A 4 2.44 8.22 5.45
N GLY A 5 2.08 7.15 6.16
CA GLY A 5 3.04 6.20 6.73
C GLY A 5 3.83 5.43 5.67
N LEU A 6 3.17 4.96 4.60
CA LEU A 6 3.83 4.35 3.45
C LEU A 6 4.83 5.32 2.81
N ASN A 7 4.39 6.55 2.53
CA ASN A 7 5.23 7.59 1.97
C ASN A 7 6.41 7.95 2.88
N ALA A 8 6.21 8.05 4.20
CA ALA A 8 7.26 8.31 5.16
C ALA A 8 8.31 7.19 5.20
N LEU A 9 7.91 5.95 4.87
CA LEU A 9 8.80 4.80 4.69
C LEU A 9 9.31 4.65 3.25
N GLY A 10 9.12 5.68 2.41
CA GLY A 10 9.57 5.75 1.02
C GLY A 10 8.79 4.87 0.05
N VAL A 11 7.70 4.23 0.49
CA VAL A 11 6.83 3.41 -0.34
C VAL A 11 5.83 4.31 -1.04
N THR A 12 5.94 4.39 -2.37
CA THR A 12 5.09 5.25 -3.21
C THR A 12 4.44 4.52 -4.38
N ALA A 13 4.85 3.27 -4.64
CA ALA A 13 4.33 2.47 -5.76
C ALA A 13 2.93 1.89 -5.51
N VAL A 14 2.43 1.95 -4.27
CA VAL A 14 1.09 1.48 -3.87
C VAL A 14 0.42 2.50 -2.96
N SER A 15 -0.92 2.55 -3.01
CA SER A 15 -1.72 3.39 -2.13
C SER A 15 -2.95 2.63 -1.62
N VAL A 16 -3.27 2.74 -0.33
CA VAL A 16 -4.51 2.20 0.25
C VAL A 16 -5.73 2.95 -0.28
N GLU A 17 -5.58 4.22 -0.68
CA GLU A 17 -6.63 4.95 -1.42
C GLU A 17 -6.96 4.33 -2.78
N ASP A 18 -6.08 3.49 -3.37
CA ASP A 18 -6.43 2.77 -4.60
C ASP A 18 -7.65 1.86 -4.39
N PHE A 19 -7.85 1.38 -3.16
CA PHE A 19 -9.00 0.57 -2.78
C PHE A 19 -10.28 1.37 -2.57
N SER A 20 -10.22 2.70 -2.62
CA SER A 20 -11.38 3.60 -2.49
C SER A 20 -12.06 3.90 -3.83
N TYR A 21 -11.44 3.55 -4.97
CA TYR A 21 -12.04 3.82 -6.27
C TYR A 21 -13.25 2.92 -6.52
N SER A 22 -14.42 3.53 -6.60
CA SER A 22 -15.66 2.91 -7.06
C SER A 22 -16.49 3.97 -7.75
N ASP A 23 -16.59 3.87 -9.07
CA ASP A 23 -17.58 4.61 -9.83
C ASP A 23 -18.27 3.67 -10.82
N LEU A 24 -19.57 3.87 -10.98
CA LEU A 24 -20.30 3.26 -12.07
C LEU A 24 -19.96 4.00 -13.37
N PRO A 25 -19.83 3.29 -14.51
CA PRO A 25 -19.68 3.96 -15.79
C PRO A 25 -20.92 4.82 -16.10
N ASP A 26 -20.70 6.01 -16.66
CA ASP A 26 -21.76 6.89 -17.13
C ASP A 26 -22.66 6.17 -18.17
N PRO A 27 -24.00 6.35 -18.16
CA PRO A 27 -24.81 7.27 -17.36
C PRO A 27 -25.51 6.63 -16.15
N LEU A 28 -24.92 5.58 -15.57
CA LEU A 28 -25.57 4.86 -14.48
C LEU A 28 -25.73 5.77 -13.24
N PRO A 29 -26.90 5.72 -12.56
CA PRO A 29 -27.14 6.55 -11.38
C PRO A 29 -26.22 6.11 -10.24
N TYR A 30 -25.73 7.09 -9.49
CA TYR A 30 -24.90 6.86 -8.31
C TYR A 30 -25.60 5.95 -7.29
N THR A 31 -24.84 4.99 -6.75
CA THR A 31 -25.22 4.19 -5.60
C THR A 31 -23.97 3.92 -4.76
N PHE A 32 -24.14 3.70 -3.46
CA PHE A 32 -23.00 3.34 -2.61
C PHE A 32 -22.51 1.95 -2.98
N ILE A 33 -21.29 1.87 -3.50
CA ILE A 33 -20.57 0.64 -3.79
C ILE A 33 -19.26 0.73 -2.99
N PRO A 34 -18.86 -0.31 -2.24
CA PRO A 34 -17.54 -0.30 -1.63
C PRO A 34 -16.48 -0.13 -2.73
N GLY A 35 -15.51 0.74 -2.46
CA GLY A 35 -14.32 0.91 -3.28
C GLY A 35 -13.68 -0.43 -3.59
N ARG A 36 -13.20 -0.60 -4.83
CA ARG A 36 -12.42 -1.76 -5.24
C ARG A 36 -11.18 -1.28 -5.95
N GLY A 37 -10.02 -1.68 -5.44
CA GLY A 37 -8.75 -1.45 -6.10
C GLY A 37 -7.87 -2.68 -6.14
N GLU A 38 -6.78 -2.57 -6.87
CA GLU A 38 -5.79 -3.62 -7.01
C GLU A 38 -4.38 -3.04 -6.93
N TRP A 39 -3.52 -3.69 -6.17
CA TRP A 39 -2.08 -3.55 -6.30
C TRP A 39 -1.56 -4.68 -7.18
N THR A 40 -1.00 -4.31 -8.32
CA THR A 40 -0.46 -5.26 -9.30
C THR A 40 0.82 -5.91 -8.78
N PRO A 41 1.20 -7.09 -9.30
CA PRO A 41 2.47 -7.74 -8.92
C PRO A 41 3.68 -6.82 -9.09
N ASP A 42 3.71 -6.02 -10.16
CA ASP A 42 4.81 -5.09 -10.46
C ASP A 42 4.87 -3.94 -9.44
N HIS A 43 3.73 -3.34 -9.11
CA HIS A 43 3.66 -2.29 -8.10
C HIS A 43 4.06 -2.80 -6.70
N ILE A 44 3.65 -4.02 -6.36
CA ILE A 44 4.05 -4.66 -5.11
C ILE A 44 5.56 -4.89 -5.05
N ALA A 45 6.16 -5.40 -6.13
CA ALA A 45 7.59 -5.63 -6.19
C ALA A 45 8.38 -4.32 -6.01
N GLN A 46 7.95 -3.26 -6.71
CA GLN A 46 8.54 -1.93 -6.60
C GLN A 46 8.38 -1.34 -5.19
N ALA A 47 7.22 -1.49 -4.56
CA ALA A 47 6.95 -1.02 -3.20
C ALA A 47 7.88 -1.69 -2.17
N LEU A 48 8.11 -3.00 -2.30
CA LEU A 48 9.04 -3.72 -1.41
C LEU A 48 10.49 -3.30 -1.61
N GLU A 49 10.92 -3.06 -2.86
CA GLU A 49 12.26 -2.54 -3.14
C GLU A 49 12.47 -1.16 -2.51
N GLN A 50 11.50 -0.27 -2.68
CA GLN A 50 11.49 1.06 -2.06
C GLN A 50 11.60 0.97 -0.53
N PHE A 51 10.81 0.11 0.10
CA PHE A 51 10.86 -0.09 1.55
C PHE A 51 12.23 -0.57 2.02
N GLU A 52 12.83 -1.56 1.34
CA GLU A 52 14.14 -2.08 1.72
C GLU A 52 15.26 -1.05 1.52
N ALA A 53 15.16 -0.18 0.50
CA ALA A 53 16.07 0.94 0.31
C ALA A 53 15.97 1.94 1.47
N THR A 54 14.76 2.32 1.88
CA THR A 54 14.54 3.20 3.03
C THR A 54 15.07 2.57 4.31
N LYS A 55 14.81 1.28 4.53
CA LYS A 55 15.29 0.56 5.71
C LYS A 55 16.82 0.60 5.81
N ARG A 56 17.55 0.37 4.71
CA ARG A 56 19.02 0.49 4.69
C ARG A 56 19.48 1.90 5.05
N ALA A 57 18.82 2.93 4.50
CA ALA A 57 19.13 4.32 4.84
C ALA A 57 18.88 4.64 6.32
N VAL A 58 17.82 4.08 6.92
CA VAL A 58 17.53 4.19 8.36
C VAL A 58 18.59 3.45 9.19
N ASP A 59 18.99 2.25 8.79
CA ASP A 59 20.02 1.47 9.47
C ASP A 59 21.39 2.19 9.45
N GLU A 60 21.71 2.89 8.36
CA GLU A 60 22.94 3.68 8.20
C GLU A 60 22.91 5.02 8.97
N SER A 61 21.76 5.72 8.96
CA SER A 61 21.61 7.03 9.61
C SER A 61 21.21 6.94 11.09
N GLY A 62 20.66 5.80 11.52
CA GLY A 62 20.07 5.60 12.84
C GLY A 62 18.77 6.38 13.08
N GLN A 63 18.21 7.03 12.05
CA GLN A 63 17.05 7.91 12.17
C GLN A 63 15.85 7.32 11.45
N ALA A 64 14.95 6.70 12.21
CA ALA A 64 13.66 6.25 11.70
C ALA A 64 12.66 7.42 11.62
N PRO A 65 11.74 7.43 10.63
CA PRO A 65 10.67 8.41 10.56
C PRO A 65 9.80 8.35 11.82
N PRO A 66 9.43 9.51 12.41
CA PRO A 66 8.54 9.54 13.57
C PRO A 66 7.10 9.25 13.12
N LEU A 67 6.68 8.00 13.26
CA LEU A 67 5.32 7.55 12.94
C LEU A 67 4.58 7.13 14.20
N GLU A 68 3.26 7.38 14.21
CA GLU A 68 2.40 6.90 15.29
C GLU A 68 2.31 5.36 15.29
N PRO A 69 2.21 4.71 16.46
CA PRO A 69 2.22 3.24 16.55
C PRO A 69 1.15 2.56 15.69
N GLU A 70 -0.06 3.12 15.62
CA GLU A 70 -1.17 2.60 14.81
C GLU A 70 -0.85 2.66 13.31
N VAL A 71 -0.21 3.75 12.86
CA VAL A 71 0.23 3.89 11.46
C VAL A 71 1.32 2.88 11.14
N VAL A 72 2.27 2.65 12.05
CA VAL A 72 3.32 1.62 11.89
C VAL A 72 2.70 0.24 11.77
N GLU A 73 1.75 -0.10 12.64
CA GLU A 73 1.06 -1.39 12.59
C GLU A 73 0.34 -1.59 11.25
N ALA A 74 -0.42 -0.59 10.80
CA ALA A 74 -1.14 -0.65 9.53
C ALA A 74 -0.19 -0.81 8.33
N VAL A 75 0.93 -0.07 8.30
CA VAL A 75 1.95 -0.23 7.25
C VAL A 75 2.58 -1.62 7.29
N MET A 76 2.89 -2.15 8.48
CA MET A 76 3.46 -3.50 8.62
C MET A 76 2.47 -4.59 8.16
N GLN A 77 1.17 -4.39 8.34
CA GLN A 77 0.15 -5.28 7.77
C GLN A 77 0.16 -5.22 6.23
N CYS A 78 0.22 -4.02 5.63
CA CYS A 78 0.32 -3.85 4.18
C CYS A 78 1.57 -4.55 3.62
N LEU A 79 2.73 -4.39 4.27
CA LEU A 79 3.97 -5.09 3.94
C LEU A 79 3.82 -6.62 4.06
N GLY A 80 3.05 -7.09 5.05
CA GLY A 80 2.70 -8.49 5.19
C GLY A 80 1.96 -9.05 3.97
N TRP A 81 0.94 -8.32 3.47
CA TRP A 81 0.20 -8.71 2.27
C TRP A 81 1.07 -8.71 1.03
N MET A 82 1.89 -7.67 0.85
CA MET A 82 2.82 -7.54 -0.28
C MET A 82 3.84 -8.68 -0.32
N ARG A 83 4.45 -9.02 0.82
CA ARG A 83 5.39 -10.15 0.92
C ARG A 83 4.72 -11.49 0.62
N HIS A 84 3.46 -11.65 1.03
CA HIS A 84 2.69 -12.85 0.71
C HIS A 84 2.41 -12.97 -0.79
N ALA A 85 2.08 -11.85 -1.45
CA ALA A 85 1.82 -11.80 -2.89
C ALA A 85 3.09 -12.11 -3.72
N VAL A 86 4.24 -11.51 -3.39
CA VAL A 86 5.51 -11.76 -4.11
C VAL A 86 6.00 -13.20 -3.99
N GLY A 87 5.65 -13.91 -2.91
CA GLY A 87 5.91 -15.35 -2.79
C GLY A 87 5.19 -16.21 -3.84
N ARG A 88 4.30 -15.63 -4.65
CA ARG A 88 3.49 -16.29 -5.68
C ARG A 88 3.57 -15.50 -7.00
N PRO A 89 4.36 -15.94 -7.98
CA PRO A 89 4.52 -15.20 -9.23
C PRO A 89 3.18 -14.89 -9.92
N GLY A 90 2.97 -13.62 -10.28
CA GLY A 90 1.76 -13.15 -10.95
C GLY A 90 0.58 -12.79 -10.02
N PHE A 91 0.73 -12.88 -8.69
CA PHE A 91 -0.33 -12.52 -7.73
C PHE A 91 -0.23 -11.05 -7.31
N GLY A 92 -1.37 -10.36 -7.31
CA GLY A 92 -1.54 -9.02 -6.75
C GLY A 92 -2.36 -9.05 -5.44
N VAL A 93 -2.73 -7.87 -4.95
CA VAL A 93 -3.63 -7.69 -3.80
C VAL A 93 -4.87 -6.94 -4.28
N ILE A 94 -6.06 -7.49 -4.00
CA ILE A 94 -7.33 -6.79 -4.20
C ILE A 94 -7.85 -6.36 -2.84
N GLY A 95 -8.16 -5.07 -2.71
CA GLY A 95 -8.74 -4.48 -1.50
C GLY A 95 -10.13 -3.95 -1.75
N PHE A 96 -10.93 -3.95 -0.68
CA PHE A 96 -12.26 -3.35 -0.64
C PHE A 96 -12.34 -2.38 0.53
N ARG A 97 -12.87 -1.17 0.31
CA ARG A 97 -12.95 -0.13 1.35
C ARG A 97 -14.30 0.60 1.30
N SER A 98 -14.79 1.00 2.47
CA SER A 98 -16.08 1.69 2.67
C SER A 98 -15.91 2.94 3.52
#